data_AF-A0A1F9N538-F1
#
_entry.id   AF-A0A1F9N538-F1
#
_cell.length_a   1.000
_cell.length_b   1.000
_cell.length_c   1.000
_cell.angle_alpha   90.00
_cell.angle_beta   90.00
_cell.angle_gamma   90.00
#
_symmetry.space_group_name_H-M   'P 1'
#
loop_
_entity.id
_entity.type
_entity.pdbx_description
1 polymer ?
#
loop_
_entity_poly.entity_id
_entity_poly.type
_entity_poly.pdbx_seq_one_letter_code
_entity_poly.pdbx_strand_id
1 'polypeptide(L)'
;MDRFTPEQIEEKKKAIFDAMGKRGQKQILKKGYEKWDPFQEPKDPIDIRKDKTKRTTQALIREFLTGVRHEEYSNTFAQGALEMCL
;
A
#
# COMPACT_ATOMS: atom_id res chain seq x y z
N MET A 1 8.62 -6.97 -17.43
CA MET A 1 9.23 -8.22 -17.96
C MET A 1 8.35 -9.36 -17.51
N ASP A 2 7.21 -9.55 -18.17
CA ASP A 2 6.30 -10.64 -17.83
C ASP A 2 6.89 -11.97 -18.27
N ARG A 3 7.17 -12.82 -17.28
CA ARG A 3 7.87 -14.11 -17.42
C ARG A 3 6.89 -15.29 -17.55
N PHE A 4 5.70 -15.06 -18.10
CA PHE A 4 4.67 -16.10 -18.20
C PHE A 4 4.14 -16.23 -19.61
N THR A 5 3.91 -17.47 -20.04
CA THR A 5 3.20 -17.76 -21.28
C THR A 5 1.71 -17.43 -21.12
N PRO A 6 0.97 -17.19 -22.21
CA PRO A 6 -0.48 -16.95 -22.15
C PRO A 6 -1.25 -18.05 -21.41
N GLU A 7 -0.84 -19.32 -21.60
CA GLU A 7 -1.42 -20.47 -20.92
C GLU A 7 -1.24 -20.41 -19.40
N GLN A 8 -0.05 -20.00 -18.93
CA GLN A 8 0.24 -19.86 -17.50
C GLN A 8 -0.53 -18.70 -16.86
N ILE A 9 -0.79 -17.63 -17.62
CA ILE A 9 -1.60 -16.49 -17.16
C ILE A 9 -3.05 -16.95 -16.99
N GLU A 10 -3.58 -17.71 -17.94
CA GLU A 10 -4.94 -18.23 -17.87
C GLU A 10 -5.11 -19.25 -16.73
N GLU A 11 -4.13 -20.14 -16.54
CA GLU A 11 -4.13 -21.09 -15.43
C GLU A 11 -4.17 -20.37 -14.06
N LYS A 12 -3.38 -19.31 -13.91
CA LYS A 12 -3.39 -18.49 -12.69
C LYS A 12 -4.70 -17.71 -12.52
N LYS A 13 -5.22 -17.12 -13.59
CA LYS A 13 -6.50 -16.40 -13.58
C LYS A 13 -7.64 -17.32 -13.13
N LYS A 14 -7.65 -18.55 -13.64
CA LYS A 14 -8.60 -19.58 -13.25
C LYS A 14 -8.42 -20.01 -11.80
N ALA A 15 -7.19 -20.27 -11.35
CA ALA A 15 -6.91 -20.63 -9.97
C ALA A 15 -7.39 -19.57 -8.96
N ILE A 16 -7.23 -18.28 -9.30
CA ILE A 16 -7.73 -17.16 -8.47
C ILE A 16 -9.27 -17.17 -8.42
N PHE A 17 -9.92 -17.37 -9.57
CA PHE A 17 -11.39 -17.44 -9.63
C PHE A 17 -11.94 -18.63 -8.83
N ASP A 18 -11.31 -19.79 -8.94
CA ASP A 18 -11.72 -21.01 -8.24
C ASP A 18 -11.50 -20.88 -6.72
N ALA A 19 -10.47 -20.16 -6.28
CA ALA A 19 -10.21 -19.85 -4.88
C ALA A 19 -11.19 -18.83 -4.26
N MET A 20 -11.92 -18.06 -5.08
CA MET A 20 -12.88 -17.08 -4.59
C MET A 20 -14.17 -17.70 -4.06
N GLY A 21 -14.77 -17.06 -3.05
CA GLY A 21 -16.11 -17.44 -2.60
C GLY A 21 -17.21 -17.13 -3.63
N LYS A 22 -18.37 -17.79 -3.51
CA LYS A 22 -19.52 -17.69 -4.43
C LYS A 22 -19.94 -16.26 -4.76
N ARG A 23 -19.81 -15.32 -3.81
CA ARG A 23 -20.13 -13.90 -4.02
C ARG A 23 -19.13 -13.22 -4.97
N GLY A 24 -17.85 -13.49 -4.83
CA GLY A 24 -16.78 -12.95 -5.68
C GLY A 24 -16.87 -13.49 -7.10
N GLN A 25 -17.05 -14.80 -7.24
CA GLN A 25 -17.27 -15.45 -8.54
C GLN A 25 -18.46 -14.84 -9.29
N LYS A 26 -19.61 -14.63 -8.61
CA LYS A 26 -20.79 -13.98 -9.21
C LYS A 26 -20.51 -12.56 -9.72
N GLN A 27 -19.70 -11.78 -9.01
CA GLN A 27 -19.32 -10.44 -9.47
C GLN A 27 -18.46 -10.49 -10.73
N ILE A 28 -17.51 -11.42 -10.79
CA ILE A 28 -16.64 -11.60 -11.97
C ILE A 28 -17.46 -12.10 -13.15
N LEU A 29 -18.34 -13.08 -12.97
CA LEU A 29 -19.24 -13.55 -14.01
C LEU A 29 -20.15 -12.44 -14.54
N LYS A 30 -20.64 -11.55 -13.66
CA LYS A 30 -21.41 -10.36 -14.07
C LYS A 30 -20.58 -9.37 -14.89
N LYS A 31 -19.29 -9.21 -14.56
CA LYS A 31 -18.34 -8.34 -15.29
C LYS A 31 -17.87 -8.99 -16.61
N GLY A 32 -17.94 -10.31 -16.70
CA GLY A 32 -17.41 -11.13 -17.79
C GLY A 32 -16.01 -11.62 -17.46
N TYR A 33 -15.84 -12.94 -17.34
CA TYR A 33 -14.57 -13.57 -16.97
C TYR A 33 -13.45 -13.23 -17.96
N GLU A 34 -13.72 -13.22 -19.26
CA GLU A 34 -12.76 -12.83 -20.30
C GLU A 34 -12.20 -11.41 -20.11
N LYS A 35 -13.07 -10.47 -19.70
CA LYS A 35 -12.71 -9.05 -19.49
C LYS A 35 -12.17 -8.76 -18.09
N TRP A 36 -12.08 -9.76 -17.24
CA TRP A 36 -11.57 -9.61 -15.89
C TRP A 36 -10.07 -9.87 -15.87
N ASP A 37 -9.31 -8.88 -15.42
CA ASP A 37 -7.90 -8.98 -15.16
C ASP A 37 -7.65 -8.95 -13.64
N PRO A 38 -7.22 -10.08 -13.03
CA PRO A 38 -6.85 -10.13 -11.62
C PRO A 38 -5.45 -9.58 -11.33
N PHE A 39 -4.63 -9.38 -12.36
CA PHE A 39 -3.23 -8.97 -12.21
C PHE A 39 -3.16 -7.45 -12.25
N GLN A 40 -3.63 -6.80 -11.18
CA GLN A 40 -3.39 -5.36 -11.05
C GLN A 40 -1.90 -5.10 -10.90
N GLU A 41 -1.36 -4.24 -11.75
CA GLU A 41 -0.02 -3.70 -11.55
C GLU A 41 0.07 -3.03 -10.17
N PRO A 42 1.26 -3.04 -9.53
CA PRO A 42 1.47 -2.22 -8.35
C PRO A 42 1.02 -0.80 -8.67
N LYS A 43 0.12 -0.25 -7.86
CA LYS A 43 -0.30 1.15 -8.01
C LYS A 43 0.95 2.00 -8.18
N ASP A 44 0.87 3.00 -9.06
CA ASP A 44 1.96 3.95 -9.29
C ASP A 44 2.61 4.34 -7.96
N PRO A 45 3.95 4.42 -7.90
CA PRO A 45 4.64 4.74 -6.66
C PRO A 45 4.01 6.00 -6.08
N ILE A 46 3.52 5.88 -4.83
CA ILE A 46 2.91 7.00 -4.11
C ILE A 46 3.91 8.16 -4.18
N ASP A 47 3.46 9.34 -4.61
CA ASP A 47 4.30 10.53 -4.58
C ASP A 47 4.54 10.93 -3.12
N ILE A 48 5.66 10.46 -2.58
CA ILE A 48 6.07 10.75 -1.21
C ILE A 48 6.70 12.14 -1.21
N ARG A 49 5.94 13.12 -0.71
CA ARG A 49 6.44 14.48 -0.48
C ARG A 49 7.61 14.45 0.50
N LYS A 50 8.72 15.07 0.10
CA LYS A 50 9.95 15.19 0.87
C LYS A 50 10.39 16.63 0.95
N ASP A 51 11.05 16.98 2.04
CA ASP A 51 11.71 18.28 2.21
C ASP A 51 13.03 18.35 1.41
N LYS A 52 13.75 19.48 1.52
CA LYS A 52 15.08 19.66 0.89
C LYS A 52 16.11 18.63 1.35
N THR A 53 15.95 18.08 2.57
CA THR A 53 16.82 17.03 3.11
C THR A 53 16.43 15.62 2.67
N LYS A 54 15.46 15.49 1.75
CA LYS A 54 14.92 14.23 1.22
C LYS A 54 14.26 13.36 2.30
N ARG A 55 13.82 13.96 3.40
CA ARG A 55 13.13 13.30 4.52
C ARG A 55 11.64 13.64 4.48
N THR A 56 10.83 12.73 5.01
CA THR A 56 9.40 12.99 5.23
C THR A 56 9.20 13.58 6.62
N THR A 57 8.10 14.29 6.85
CA THR A 57 7.71 14.77 8.20
C THR A 57 7.72 13.62 9.22
N GLN A 58 7.25 12.43 8.83
CA GLN A 58 7.28 11.25 9.69
C GLN A 58 8.69 10.78 10.05
N ALA A 59 9.63 10.87 9.11
CA ALA A 59 11.03 10.52 9.38
C ALA A 59 11.65 11.50 10.38
N LEU A 60 11.42 12.81 10.19
CA LEU A 60 11.92 13.86 11.09
C LEU A 60 11.35 13.73 12.50
N ILE A 61 10.04 13.54 12.62
CA ILE A 61 9.37 13.42 13.92
C ILE A 61 9.78 12.16 14.65
N ARG A 62 9.91 11.02 13.95
CA ARG A 62 10.39 9.79 14.56
C ARG A 62 11.81 9.94 15.09
N GLU A 63 12.70 10.53 14.29
CA GLU A 63 14.09 10.81 14.69
C GLU A 63 14.14 11.68 15.94
N PHE A 64 13.39 12.80 15.94
CA PHE A 64 13.30 13.71 17.08
C PHE A 64 12.78 13.02 18.34
N LEU A 65 11.62 12.37 18.29
CA LEU A 65 10.98 11.76 19.45
C LEU A 65 11.78 10.58 20.02
N THR A 66 12.58 9.89 19.20
CA THR A 66 13.47 8.81 19.67
C THR A 66 14.61 9.35 20.54
N GLY A 67 15.02 10.61 20.34
CA GLY A 67 16.05 11.28 21.15
C GLY A 67 15.52 11.92 22.44
N VAL A 68 14.20 12.00 22.63
CA VAL A 68 13.57 12.61 23.80
C VAL A 68 13.60 11.63 24.98
N ARG A 69 13.90 12.12 26.18
CA ARG A 69 13.90 11.30 27.39
C ARG A 69 12.48 10.81 27.68
N HIS A 70 12.35 9.57 28.14
CA HIS A 70 11.05 8.95 28.39
C HIS A 70 10.17 9.76 29.37
N GLU A 71 10.79 10.43 30.34
CA GLU A 71 10.12 11.27 31.36
C GLU A 71 9.46 12.53 30.76
N GLU A 72 9.97 13.02 29.63
CA GLU A 72 9.48 14.20 28.92
C GLU A 72 8.47 13.83 27.82
N TYR A 73 8.40 12.54 27.48
CA TYR A 73 7.51 12.04 26.45
C TYR A 73 6.07 11.97 26.95
N SER A 74 5.17 12.62 26.23
CA SER A 74 3.73 12.47 26.39
C SER A 74 3.03 12.57 25.04
N ASN A 75 1.81 12.08 24.93
CA ASN A 75 1.05 12.16 23.67
C ASN A 75 0.77 13.61 23.26
N THR A 76 0.55 14.51 24.22
CA THR A 76 0.36 15.94 23.96
C THR A 76 1.64 16.60 23.46
N PHE A 77 2.79 16.24 24.04
CA PHE A 77 4.10 16.70 23.56
C PHE A 77 4.40 16.19 22.14
N ALA A 78 4.18 14.89 21.88
CA ALA A 78 4.40 14.30 20.57
C ALA A 78 3.48 14.91 19.49
N GLN A 79 2.23 15.20 19.84
CA GLN A 79 1.29 15.90 18.97
C GLN A 79 1.74 17.33 18.66
N GLY A 80 2.16 18.09 19.68
CA GLY A 80 2.70 19.45 19.48
C GLY A 80 3.97 19.47 18.64
N ALA A 81 4.87 18.50 18.84
CA ALA A 81 6.06 18.35 18.00
C ALA A 81 5.68 18.10 16.53
N LEU A 82 4.71 17.22 16.27
CA LEU A 82 4.22 16.95 14.92
C LEU A 82 3.62 18.21 14.25
N GLU A 83 2.81 18.96 14.98
CA GLU A 83 2.20 20.21 14.50
C GLU A 83 3.25 21.26 14.12
N MET A 84 4.35 21.36 14.89
CA MET A 84 5.47 22.26 14.58
C MET A 84 6.31 21.84 13.37
N CYS A 85 6.23 20.57 12.95
CA CYS A 85 7.00 20.02 11.83
C CYS A 85 6.24 20.04 10.49
N LEU A 86 4.94 20.34 10.51
CA LEU A 86 4.08 20.49 9.33
C LEU A 86 4.15 21.90 8.73
#